data_AF-A0A7S0WHM7-F1
#
_entry.id   AF-A0A7S0WHM7-F1
#
_cell.length_a   1.000
_cell.length_b   1.000
_cell.length_c   1.000
_cell.angle_alpha   90.00
_cell.angle_beta   90.00
_cell.angle_gamma   90.00
#
_symmetry.space_group_name_H-M   'P 1'
#
loop_
_entity.id
_entity.type
_entity.pdbx_description
1 polymer ?
#
loop_
_entity_poly.entity_id
_entity_poly.type
_entity_poly.pdbx_seq_one_letter_code
_entity_poly.pdbx_strand_id
1 'polypeptide(L)'
;HEKVASSPASLPKGTSLAAWRRAVSLAHSRGMAVDLGGGKKVHLVAPFADLLNHTMDEFPPFTWLYDPEEEALCVQAEVATSAGEEALISYGQSRSNRELLLFYGFTLEANPYDTATVFDSINHAAEWFMEWWASNRGQGIMDAAAVQAVCEEVQSEMDAEAAFTGHSAPPALTVGARLHVDYRILDLLEALVARH
;
A
#
# COMPACT_ATOMS: atom_id res chain seq x y z
N HIS A 1 -6.87 -5.90 21.10
CA HIS A 1 -8.30 -5.83 20.71
C HIS A 1 -8.66 -4.40 20.36
N GLU A 2 -8.28 -3.98 19.16
CA GLU A 2 -8.61 -2.67 18.63
C GLU A 2 -10.07 -2.72 18.14
N LYS A 3 -10.89 -1.77 18.58
CA LYS A 3 -12.31 -1.70 18.19
C LYS A 3 -12.39 -1.49 16.69
N VAL A 4 -12.83 -2.52 15.96
CA VAL A 4 -13.37 -2.38 14.60
C VAL A 4 -14.42 -1.26 14.66
N ALA A 5 -14.15 -0.17 13.94
CA ALA A 5 -15.06 0.95 13.83
C ALA A 5 -16.44 0.43 13.43
N SER A 6 -17.44 0.76 14.23
CA SER A 6 -18.84 0.45 13.96
C SER A 6 -19.21 0.89 12.54
N SER A 7 -19.95 0.03 11.84
CA SER A 7 -20.66 0.26 10.57
C SER A 7 -21.02 1.74 10.34
N PRO A 8 -20.84 2.30 9.13
CA PRO A 8 -21.00 3.73 8.92
C PRO A 8 -22.41 4.15 9.38
N ALA A 9 -22.43 5.09 10.32
CA ALA A 9 -23.64 5.78 10.74
C ALA A 9 -24.46 6.16 9.50
N SER A 10 -25.77 5.95 9.56
CA SER A 10 -26.69 6.36 8.49
C SER A 10 -26.32 7.74 7.96
N LEU A 11 -26.23 7.89 6.64
CA LEU A 11 -25.85 9.16 6.01
C LEU A 11 -26.63 10.34 6.64
N PRO A 12 -25.99 11.50 6.89
CA PRO A 12 -26.68 12.67 7.42
C PRO A 12 -27.94 12.97 6.62
N LYS A 13 -29.04 13.30 7.31
CA LYS A 13 -30.33 13.60 6.68
C LYS A 13 -30.15 14.60 5.52
N GLY A 14 -30.67 14.25 4.34
CA GLY A 14 -30.57 15.07 3.13
C GLY A 14 -29.35 14.80 2.24
N THR A 15 -28.45 13.90 2.63
CA THR A 15 -27.26 13.56 1.83
C THR A 15 -27.59 12.42 0.86
N SER A 16 -27.43 12.66 -0.45
CA SER A 16 -27.52 11.59 -1.45
C SER A 16 -26.25 10.74 -1.46
N LEU A 17 -26.37 9.47 -1.87
CA LEU A 17 -25.21 8.59 -2.06
C LEU A 17 -24.18 9.21 -3.03
N ALA A 18 -24.62 9.92 -4.07
CA ALA A 18 -23.73 10.60 -5.00
C ALA A 18 -22.97 11.77 -4.34
N ALA A 19 -23.63 12.56 -3.49
CA ALA A 19 -22.97 13.61 -2.72
C ALA A 19 -21.92 13.03 -1.76
N TRP A 20 -22.27 11.95 -1.07
CA TRP A 20 -21.34 11.25 -0.19
C TRP A 20 -20.12 10.69 -0.95
N ARG A 21 -20.34 9.98 -2.07
CA ARG A 21 -19.24 9.45 -2.91
C ARG A 21 -18.30 10.55 -3.38
N ARG A 22 -18.83 11.70 -3.83
CA ARG A 22 -18.03 12.86 -4.25
C ARG A 22 -17.21 13.42 -3.09
N ALA A 23 -17.82 13.60 -1.91
CA ALA A 23 -17.13 14.11 -0.74
C ALA A 23 -15.99 13.18 -0.29
N VAL A 24 -16.24 11.87 -0.25
CA VAL A 24 -15.23 10.85 0.09
C VAL A 24 -14.10 10.84 -0.95
N SER A 25 -14.43 10.88 -2.25
CA SER A 25 -13.43 10.92 -3.32
C SER A 25 -12.54 12.16 -3.21
N LEU A 26 -13.13 13.34 -2.93
CA LEU A 26 -12.36 14.57 -2.70
C LEU A 26 -11.46 14.46 -1.46
N ALA A 27 -11.99 13.97 -0.34
CA ALA A 27 -11.22 13.84 0.90
C ALA A 27 -10.01 12.90 0.74
N HIS A 28 -10.14 11.81 -0.02
CA HIS A 28 -9.02 10.88 -0.26
C HIS A 28 -8.02 11.41 -1.30
N SER A 29 -8.50 11.99 -2.41
CA SER A 29 -7.63 12.42 -3.51
C SER A 29 -6.96 13.78 -3.29
N ARG A 30 -7.54 14.65 -2.46
CA ARG A 30 -7.07 16.03 -2.20
C ARG A 30 -6.66 16.27 -0.75
N GLY A 31 -6.87 15.28 0.13
CA GLY A 31 -6.52 15.39 1.54
C GLY A 31 -5.01 15.32 1.76
N MET A 32 -4.49 16.25 2.53
CA MET A 32 -3.06 16.37 2.85
C MET A 32 -2.86 16.19 4.35
N ALA A 33 -1.84 15.42 4.73
CA ALA A 33 -1.38 15.36 6.11
C ALA A 33 -0.47 16.56 6.39
N VAL A 34 -0.81 17.35 7.41
CA VAL A 34 -0.06 18.54 7.81
C VAL A 34 0.27 18.42 9.29
N ASP A 35 1.55 18.60 9.61
CA ASP A 35 2.01 18.72 10.99
C ASP A 35 1.91 20.20 11.42
N LEU A 36 1.08 20.49 12.42
CA LEU A 36 0.88 21.84 12.95
C LEU A 36 1.90 22.18 14.05
N GLY A 37 2.86 21.30 14.33
CA GLY A 37 3.79 21.43 15.44
C GLY A 37 3.21 20.88 16.75
N GLY A 38 4.10 20.69 17.74
CA GLY A 38 3.70 20.17 19.06
C GLY A 38 3.13 18.74 19.04
N GLY A 39 3.42 17.96 18.00
CA GLY A 39 2.90 16.61 17.80
C GLY A 39 1.46 16.54 17.26
N LYS A 40 0.86 17.68 16.89
CA LYS A 40 -0.50 17.75 16.36
C LYS A 40 -0.48 17.62 14.84
N LYS A 41 -0.94 16.48 14.33
CA LYS A 41 -1.14 16.25 12.89
C LYS A 41 -2.62 16.38 12.54
N VAL A 42 -2.91 16.99 11.40
CA VAL A 42 -4.25 17.13 10.86
C VAL A 42 -4.31 16.65 9.41
N HIS A 43 -5.48 16.18 9.00
CA HIS A 43 -5.81 15.98 7.60
C HIS A 43 -6.72 17.11 7.14
N LEU A 44 -6.31 17.83 6.10
CA LEU A 44 -7.06 18.97 5.56
C LEU A 44 -7.05 18.95 4.03
N VAL A 45 -7.98 19.68 3.43
CA VAL A 45 -7.95 20.03 2.01
C VAL A 45 -7.55 21.49 1.95
N ALA A 46 -6.36 21.79 1.42
CA ALA A 46 -5.85 23.15 1.28
C ALA A 46 -6.13 23.67 -0.13
N PRO A 47 -6.98 24.69 -0.30
CA PRO A 47 -7.19 25.30 -1.61
C PRO A 47 -5.87 25.74 -2.23
N PHE A 48 -5.76 25.63 -3.55
CA PHE A 48 -4.55 25.89 -4.35
C PHE A 48 -3.44 24.85 -4.17
N ALA A 49 -3.08 24.48 -2.95
CA ALA A 49 -2.11 23.42 -2.71
C ALA A 49 -2.61 22.06 -3.21
N ASP A 50 -3.92 21.82 -3.14
CA ASP A 50 -4.56 20.59 -3.63
C ASP A 50 -4.55 20.44 -5.17
N LEU A 51 -4.16 21.48 -5.91
CA LEU A 51 -4.01 21.44 -7.37
C LEU A 51 -2.64 20.90 -7.82
N LEU A 52 -1.67 20.82 -6.91
CA LEU A 52 -0.32 20.36 -7.22
C LEU A 52 -0.34 18.85 -7.53
N ASN A 53 0.27 18.46 -8.65
CA ASN A 53 0.30 17.09 -9.12
C ASN A 53 1.44 16.27 -8.48
N HIS A 54 1.36 14.96 -8.64
CA HIS A 54 2.31 14.01 -8.09
C HIS A 54 3.58 13.88 -8.95
N THR A 55 4.75 13.93 -8.32
CA THR A 55 6.01 13.40 -8.87
C THR A 55 6.47 12.15 -8.11
N MET A 56 7.20 11.29 -8.82
CA MET A 56 7.93 10.13 -8.27
C MET A 56 9.39 10.42 -7.94
N ASP A 57 9.84 11.67 -8.12
CA ASP A 57 11.21 12.04 -7.80
C ASP A 57 11.49 11.76 -6.32
N GLU A 58 12.63 11.12 -6.05
CA GLU A 58 13.10 10.86 -4.69
C GLU A 58 13.20 12.17 -3.89
N PHE A 59 13.56 13.25 -4.57
CA PHE A 59 13.57 14.61 -4.04
C PHE A 59 12.50 15.43 -4.77
N PRO A 60 11.28 15.53 -4.23
CA PRO A 60 10.21 16.29 -4.89
C PRO A 60 10.62 17.77 -4.99
N PRO A 61 10.38 18.43 -6.13
CA PRO A 61 10.82 19.80 -6.35
C PRO A 61 10.06 20.80 -5.48
N PHE A 62 8.87 20.44 -5.00
CA PHE A 62 8.11 21.20 -4.04
C PHE A 62 7.70 20.35 -2.84
N THR A 63 7.71 20.98 -1.68
CA THR A 63 7.19 20.42 -0.42
C THR A 63 6.20 21.39 0.21
N TRP A 64 5.54 20.96 1.28
CA TRP A 64 4.71 21.84 2.10
C TRP A 64 5.05 21.73 3.57
N LEU A 65 4.88 22.85 4.27
CA LEU A 65 5.03 22.96 5.72
C LEU A 65 4.00 23.94 6.28
N TYR A 66 3.68 23.78 7.56
CA TYR A 66 2.86 24.76 8.27
C TYR A 66 3.77 25.78 8.95
N ASP A 67 3.55 27.06 8.65
CA ASP A 67 4.19 28.17 9.33
C ASP A 67 3.29 28.62 10.50
N PRO A 68 3.71 28.44 11.77
CA PRO A 68 2.91 28.85 12.92
C PRO A 68 2.91 30.36 13.16
N GLU A 69 3.88 31.12 12.64
CA GLU A 69 3.92 32.57 12.79
C GLU A 69 2.93 33.24 11.83
N GLU A 70 2.86 32.75 10.60
CA GLU A 70 1.94 33.23 9.55
C GLU A 70 0.57 32.51 9.57
N GLU A 71 0.42 31.49 10.42
CA GLU A 71 -0.74 30.58 10.49
C GLU A 71 -1.16 30.02 9.12
N ALA A 72 -0.18 29.69 8.28
CA ALA A 72 -0.38 29.37 6.88
C ALA A 72 0.26 28.04 6.46
N LEU A 73 -0.35 27.37 5.47
CA LEU A 73 0.32 26.30 4.74
C LEU A 73 1.20 26.92 3.66
N CYS A 74 2.50 26.72 3.77
CA CYS A 74 3.48 27.22 2.82
C CYS A 74 3.91 26.09 1.89
N VAL A 75 3.85 26.34 0.57
CA VAL A 75 4.44 25.48 -0.45
C VAL A 75 5.78 26.06 -0.84
N GLN A 76 6.85 25.27 -0.71
CA GLN A 76 8.21 25.73 -0.93
C GLN A 76 8.86 24.95 -2.07
N ALA A 77 9.60 25.66 -2.93
CA ALA A 77 10.47 25.04 -3.91
C ALA A 77 11.77 24.59 -3.22
N GLU A 78 12.13 23.32 -3.39
CA GLU A 78 13.38 22.73 -2.88
C GLU A 78 14.53 22.83 -3.89
N VAL A 79 14.18 23.07 -5.14
CA VAL A 79 15.13 23.20 -6.26
C VAL A 79 14.82 24.45 -7.07
N ALA A 80 15.81 24.93 -7.82
CA ALA A 80 15.59 26.02 -8.77
C ALA A 80 14.58 25.57 -9.84
N THR A 81 13.54 26.37 -10.07
CA THR A 81 12.48 26.10 -11.04
C THR A 81 12.37 27.21 -12.07
N SER A 82 12.14 26.83 -13.32
CA SER A 82 12.01 27.75 -14.44
C SER A 82 10.55 28.20 -14.63
N ALA A 83 10.35 29.40 -15.14
CA ALA A 83 9.02 29.86 -15.50
C ALA A 83 8.38 28.92 -16.54
N GLY A 84 7.17 28.44 -16.23
CA GLY A 84 6.42 27.51 -17.07
C GLY A 84 6.61 26.03 -16.72
N GLU A 85 7.52 25.68 -15.81
CA GLU A 85 7.60 24.34 -15.25
C GLU A 85 6.42 24.07 -14.29
N GLU A 86 5.93 22.83 -14.29
CA GLU A 86 4.86 22.42 -13.41
C GLU A 86 5.38 22.25 -11.97
N ALA A 87 4.63 22.77 -11.00
CA ALA A 87 4.93 22.56 -9.59
C ALA A 87 4.41 21.20 -9.13
N LEU A 88 5.33 20.26 -8.91
CA LEU A 88 5.04 18.89 -8.52
C LEU A 88 5.45 18.60 -7.08
N ILE A 89 4.65 17.80 -6.39
CA ILE A 89 4.83 17.36 -5.01
C ILE A 89 4.82 15.83 -4.92
N SER A 90 5.31 15.24 -3.84
CA SER A 90 5.12 13.80 -3.60
C SER A 90 3.81 13.55 -2.83
N TYR A 91 2.96 12.63 -3.32
CA TYR A 91 1.78 12.13 -2.59
C TYR A 91 2.16 10.99 -1.61
N GLY A 92 3.45 10.66 -1.54
CA GLY A 92 4.03 9.56 -0.78
C GLY A 92 4.99 8.77 -1.65
N GLN A 93 6.24 8.65 -1.21
CA GLN A 93 7.33 8.05 -2.00
C GLN A 93 7.17 6.54 -2.26
N SER A 94 6.29 5.83 -1.56
CA SER A 94 6.19 4.36 -1.64
C SER A 94 4.82 3.85 -2.08
N ARG A 95 4.05 4.68 -2.81
CA ARG A 95 2.69 4.32 -3.26
C ARG A 95 2.72 3.41 -4.50
N SER A 96 2.04 2.27 -4.44
CA SER A 96 1.80 1.38 -5.59
C SER A 96 0.77 1.96 -6.56
N ASN A 97 0.70 1.47 -7.82
CA ASN A 97 -0.36 1.92 -8.75
C ASN A 97 -1.75 1.52 -8.27
N ARG A 98 -1.88 0.45 -7.47
CA ARG A 98 -3.12 0.09 -6.79
C ARG A 98 -3.61 1.20 -5.87
N GLU A 99 -2.72 1.74 -5.04
CA GLU A 99 -3.06 2.85 -4.13
C GLU A 99 -3.32 4.14 -4.88
N LEU A 100 -2.48 4.47 -5.87
CA LEU A 100 -2.67 5.65 -6.72
C LEU A 100 -4.03 5.62 -7.43
N LEU A 101 -4.42 4.46 -7.98
CA LEU A 101 -5.70 4.30 -8.66
C LEU A 101 -6.87 4.41 -7.69
N LEU A 102 -6.79 3.76 -6.53
CA LEU A 102 -7.89 3.70 -5.56
C LEU A 102 -8.14 5.05 -4.89
N PHE A 103 -7.07 5.78 -4.52
CA PHE A 103 -7.19 7.01 -3.73
C PHE A 103 -7.09 8.29 -4.57
N TYR A 104 -6.40 8.26 -5.71
CA TYR A 104 -6.14 9.45 -6.52
C TYR A 104 -6.67 9.34 -7.96
N GLY A 105 -7.07 8.15 -8.42
CA GLY A 105 -7.73 7.95 -9.71
C GLY A 105 -6.78 7.91 -10.92
N PHE A 106 -5.49 7.68 -10.72
CA PHE A 106 -4.52 7.52 -11.80
C PHE A 106 -3.51 6.41 -11.53
N THR A 107 -2.76 6.02 -12.55
CA THR A 107 -1.60 5.12 -12.44
C THR A 107 -0.41 5.74 -13.16
N LEU A 108 0.78 5.26 -12.88
CA LEU A 108 2.01 5.69 -13.52
C LEU A 108 2.59 4.53 -14.34
N GLU A 109 3.10 4.83 -15.53
CA GLU A 109 3.55 3.83 -16.49
C GLU A 109 4.77 3.03 -15.99
N ALA A 110 5.70 3.68 -15.28
CA ALA A 110 6.93 3.08 -14.75
C ALA A 110 7.08 3.36 -13.25
N ASN A 111 6.08 2.98 -12.45
CA ASN A 111 6.15 3.13 -11.00
C ASN A 111 7.10 2.07 -10.37
N PRO A 112 8.24 2.46 -9.78
CA PRO A 112 9.19 1.51 -9.20
C PRO A 112 8.69 0.87 -7.91
N TYR A 113 7.61 1.39 -7.33
CA TYR A 113 6.92 0.84 -6.15
C TYR A 113 5.65 0.09 -6.54
N ASP A 114 5.40 -0.11 -7.84
CA ASP A 114 4.26 -0.92 -8.25
C ASP A 114 4.48 -2.39 -7.94
N THR A 115 3.42 -3.02 -7.48
CA THR A 115 3.44 -4.40 -7.02
C THR A 115 2.12 -5.06 -7.38
N ALA A 116 2.18 -6.26 -7.94
CA ALA A 116 1.02 -7.12 -8.08
C ALA A 116 1.09 -8.27 -7.07
N THR A 117 0.02 -8.46 -6.28
CA THR A 117 -0.13 -9.63 -5.40
C THR A 117 -0.41 -10.87 -6.24
N VAL A 118 0.48 -11.87 -6.20
CA VAL A 118 0.27 -13.16 -6.90
C VAL A 118 -0.46 -14.18 -6.03
N PHE A 119 -0.18 -14.20 -4.73
CA PHE A 119 -0.86 -15.07 -3.76
C PHE A 119 -1.40 -14.22 -2.62
N ASP A 120 -2.63 -14.51 -2.20
CA ASP A 120 -3.32 -13.79 -1.12
C ASP A 120 -3.03 -14.41 0.27
N SER A 121 -2.43 -15.60 0.30
CA SER A 121 -2.01 -16.31 1.51
C SER A 121 -0.97 -17.41 1.20
N ILE A 122 -0.28 -17.88 2.24
CA ILE A 122 0.59 -19.07 2.17
C ILE A 122 -0.18 -20.31 1.68
N ASN A 123 -1.44 -20.47 2.11
CA ASN A 123 -2.29 -21.57 1.66
C ASN A 123 -2.57 -21.50 0.16
N HIS A 124 -2.89 -20.30 -0.36
CA HIS A 124 -3.10 -20.12 -1.80
C HIS A 124 -1.80 -20.41 -2.58
N ALA A 125 -0.63 -20.02 -2.06
CA ALA A 125 0.66 -20.36 -2.67
C ALA A 125 0.93 -21.89 -2.67
N ALA A 126 0.62 -22.57 -1.57
CA ALA A 126 0.77 -24.02 -1.45
C ALA A 126 -0.19 -24.79 -2.36
N GLU A 127 -1.47 -24.38 -2.44
CA GLU A 127 -2.47 -24.94 -3.34
C GLU A 127 -2.00 -24.85 -4.79
N TRP A 128 -1.57 -23.66 -5.23
CA TRP A 128 -1.01 -23.46 -6.56
C TRP A 128 0.22 -24.36 -6.81
N PHE A 129 1.11 -24.48 -5.83
CA PHE A 129 2.32 -25.29 -5.96
C PHE A 129 2.01 -26.78 -6.07
N MET A 130 1.05 -27.29 -5.29
CA MET A 130 0.61 -28.69 -5.38
C MET A 130 0.02 -29.00 -6.77
N GLU A 131 -0.81 -28.10 -7.31
CA GLU A 131 -1.38 -28.25 -8.66
C GLU A 131 -0.28 -28.25 -9.74
N TRP A 132 0.66 -27.32 -9.64
CA TRP A 132 1.80 -27.24 -10.54
C TRP A 132 2.69 -28.50 -10.45
N TRP A 133 2.98 -28.97 -9.22
CA TRP A 133 3.81 -30.14 -8.98
C TRP A 133 3.21 -31.40 -9.59
N ALA A 134 1.92 -31.65 -9.33
CA ALA A 134 1.19 -32.78 -9.89
C ALA A 134 1.21 -32.76 -11.43
N SER A 135 1.08 -31.57 -12.03
CA SER A 135 1.02 -31.40 -13.48
C SER A 135 2.39 -31.51 -14.17
N ASN A 136 3.48 -31.11 -13.50
CA ASN A 136 4.79 -30.93 -14.15
C ASN A 136 5.83 -31.99 -13.76
N ARG A 137 5.72 -32.62 -12.59
CA ARG A 137 6.72 -33.61 -12.11
C ARG A 137 6.29 -35.05 -12.30
N GLY A 138 5.00 -35.31 -12.51
CA GLY A 138 4.47 -36.64 -12.85
C GLY A 138 4.71 -37.74 -11.79
N GLN A 139 5.21 -37.41 -10.59
CA GLN A 139 5.47 -38.34 -9.50
C GLN A 139 5.03 -37.76 -8.15
N GLY A 140 4.16 -38.52 -7.45
CA GLY A 140 3.78 -38.32 -6.06
C GLY A 140 2.86 -37.13 -5.79
N ILE A 141 1.62 -37.40 -5.36
CA ILE A 141 0.76 -36.37 -4.75
C ILE A 141 1.44 -35.96 -3.43
N MET A 142 1.71 -34.67 -3.25
CA MET A 142 2.17 -34.15 -1.96
C MET A 142 1.12 -34.46 -0.89
N ASP A 143 1.54 -34.98 0.26
CA ASP A 143 0.62 -35.27 1.36
C ASP A 143 0.03 -33.97 1.91
N ALA A 144 -1.28 -33.77 1.70
CA ALA A 144 -2.00 -32.57 2.11
C ALA A 144 -1.85 -32.27 3.61
N ALA A 145 -1.72 -33.29 4.47
CA ALA A 145 -1.50 -33.08 5.89
C ALA A 145 -0.10 -32.53 6.18
N ALA A 146 0.93 -33.03 5.49
CA ALA A 146 2.29 -32.51 5.58
C ALA A 146 2.39 -31.09 5.02
N VAL A 147 1.71 -30.79 3.90
CA VAL A 147 1.63 -29.43 3.32
C VAL A 147 0.99 -28.46 4.31
N GLN A 148 -0.16 -28.83 4.89
CA GLN A 148 -0.85 -28.01 5.88
C GLN A 148 0.02 -27.73 7.10
N ALA A 149 0.77 -28.72 7.58
CA ALA A 149 1.69 -28.53 8.70
C ALA A 149 2.83 -27.53 8.37
N VAL A 150 3.34 -27.54 7.14
CA VAL A 150 4.31 -26.52 6.68
C VAL A 150 3.65 -25.14 6.64
N CYS A 151 2.44 -25.03 6.08
CA CYS A 151 1.73 -23.75 6.01
C CYS A 151 1.51 -23.15 7.41
N GLU A 152 1.15 -23.97 8.40
CA GLU A 152 0.95 -23.54 9.79
C GLU A 152 2.26 -23.09 10.46
N GLU A 153 3.37 -23.77 10.18
CA GLU A 153 4.71 -23.41 10.66
C GLU A 153 5.12 -22.04 10.12
N VAL A 154 5.08 -21.84 8.80
CA VAL A 154 5.45 -20.56 8.17
C VAL A 154 4.50 -19.44 8.59
N GLN A 155 3.19 -19.71 8.72
CA GLN A 155 2.22 -18.72 9.20
C GLN A 155 2.49 -18.32 10.66
N SER A 156 2.89 -19.25 11.52
CA SER A 156 3.25 -18.95 12.91
C SER A 156 4.49 -18.05 13.00
N GLU A 157 5.50 -18.29 12.14
CA GLU A 157 6.68 -17.43 12.07
C GLU A 157 6.34 -16.02 11.59
N MET A 158 5.45 -15.93 10.59
CA MET A 158 4.90 -14.65 10.12
C MET A 158 4.17 -13.86 11.19
N ASP A 159 3.33 -14.53 11.96
CA ASP A 159 2.57 -13.89 13.03
C ASP A 159 3.51 -13.39 14.14
N ALA A 160 4.60 -14.12 14.41
CA ALA A 160 5.64 -13.70 15.36
C ALA A 160 6.43 -12.48 14.85
N GLU A 161 6.81 -12.46 13.57
CA GLU A 161 7.49 -11.32 12.93
C GLU A 161 6.59 -10.08 12.92
N ALA A 162 5.31 -10.23 12.58
CA ALA A 162 4.34 -9.14 12.57
C ALA A 162 4.12 -8.57 13.98
N ALA A 163 4.10 -9.43 15.01
CA ALA A 163 4.03 -9.00 16.41
C ALA A 163 5.27 -8.21 16.85
N PHE A 164 6.46 -8.55 16.32
CA PHE A 164 7.71 -7.85 16.61
C PHE A 164 7.82 -6.50 15.89
N THR A 165 7.46 -6.45 14.61
CA THR A 165 7.61 -5.26 13.75
C THR A 165 6.43 -4.29 13.84
N GLY A 166 5.27 -4.76 14.33
CA GLY A 166 4.03 -3.99 14.33
C GLY A 166 3.40 -3.84 12.93
N HIS A 167 3.90 -4.57 11.93
CA HIS A 167 3.38 -4.56 10.56
C HIS A 167 2.97 -5.98 10.16
N SER A 168 1.70 -6.17 9.82
CA SER A 168 1.20 -7.43 9.25
C SER A 168 0.88 -7.17 7.77
N ALA A 169 1.82 -7.49 6.90
CA ALA A 169 1.56 -7.54 5.46
C ALA A 169 1.28 -9.00 5.07
N PRO A 170 0.18 -9.30 4.35
CA PRO A 170 -0.06 -10.64 3.86
C PRO A 170 1.11 -11.10 2.98
N PRO A 171 1.46 -12.39 2.99
CA PRO A 171 2.53 -12.91 2.15
C PRO A 171 2.08 -12.76 0.71
N ALA A 172 2.73 -11.85 -0.01
CA ALA A 172 2.40 -11.54 -1.39
C ALA A 172 3.70 -11.61 -2.18
N LEU A 173 3.74 -12.52 -3.16
CA LEU A 173 4.76 -12.41 -4.20
C LEU A 173 4.42 -11.14 -4.98
N THR A 174 5.31 -10.16 -4.95
CA THR A 174 5.14 -8.90 -5.67
C THR A 174 6.05 -8.84 -6.87
N VAL A 175 5.47 -8.70 -8.06
CA VAL A 175 6.21 -8.49 -9.30
C VAL A 175 6.21 -7.00 -9.64
N GLY A 176 7.39 -6.43 -9.85
CA GLY A 176 7.60 -5.00 -10.13
C GLY A 176 9.00 -4.74 -10.70
N ALA A 177 9.32 -3.46 -10.98
CA ALA A 177 10.61 -3.06 -11.58
C ALA A 177 11.84 -3.46 -10.72
N ARG A 178 11.63 -3.60 -9.41
CA ARG A 178 12.54 -4.29 -8.49
C ARG A 178 11.83 -5.56 -8.07
N LEU A 179 12.12 -6.68 -8.72
CA LEU A 179 11.53 -7.98 -8.37
C LEU A 179 11.78 -8.23 -6.88
N HIS A 180 10.73 -8.18 -6.06
CA HIS A 180 10.81 -8.49 -4.64
C HIS A 180 9.98 -9.75 -4.39
N VAL A 181 10.69 -10.88 -4.40
CA VAL A 181 10.11 -12.14 -3.95
C VAL A 181 10.11 -12.13 -2.44
N ASP A 182 8.91 -12.22 -1.85
CA ASP A 182 8.75 -12.43 -0.42
C ASP A 182 9.45 -13.74 -0.04
N TYR A 183 10.48 -13.64 0.79
CA TYR A 183 11.34 -14.77 1.16
C TYR A 183 10.55 -15.90 1.82
N ARG A 184 9.43 -15.58 2.48
CA ARG A 184 8.57 -16.56 3.17
C ARG A 184 7.86 -17.50 2.20
N ILE A 185 7.59 -17.02 0.98
CA ILE A 185 7.08 -17.88 -0.11
C ILE A 185 8.21 -18.80 -0.60
N LEU A 186 9.46 -18.32 -0.66
CA LEU A 186 10.60 -19.17 -1.01
C LEU A 186 10.82 -20.26 0.04
N ASP A 187 10.78 -19.90 1.33
CA ASP A 187 10.94 -20.84 2.45
C ASP A 187 9.82 -21.90 2.45
N LEU A 188 8.57 -21.49 2.20
CA LEU A 188 7.45 -22.41 2.01
C LEU A 188 7.75 -23.42 0.88
N LEU A 189 8.11 -22.93 -0.31
CA LEU A 189 8.36 -23.79 -1.46
C LEU A 189 9.55 -24.72 -1.23
N GLU A 190 10.61 -24.25 -0.58
CA GLU A 190 11.76 -25.06 -0.20
C GLU A 190 11.37 -26.15 0.80
N ALA A 191 10.60 -25.82 1.83
CA ALA A 191 10.11 -26.78 2.82
C ALA A 191 9.19 -27.84 2.21
N LEU A 192 8.33 -27.45 1.26
CA LEU A 192 7.46 -28.38 0.53
C LEU A 192 8.26 -29.35 -0.35
N VAL A 193 9.32 -28.87 -1.02
CA VAL A 193 10.22 -29.72 -1.80
C VAL A 193 11.04 -30.65 -0.92
N ALA A 194 11.52 -30.18 0.23
CA ALA A 194 12.35 -30.99 1.15
C ALA A 194 11.58 -32.15 1.83
N ARG A 195 10.25 -32.04 1.92
CA ARG A 195 9.37 -33.04 2.56
C ARG A 195 8.70 -34.00 1.56
N HIS A 196 9.07 -33.94 0.27
CA HIS A 196 8.66 -34.86 -0.80
C HIS A 196 9.82 -35.75 -1.24
#